data_AF-A0A1Z4BPR4-F1
#
_entry.id   AF-A0A1Z4BPR4-F1
#
_cell.length_a   1.000
_cell.length_b   1.000
_cell.length_c   1.000
_cell.angle_alpha   90.00
_cell.angle_beta   90.00
_cell.angle_gamma   90.00
#
_symmetry.space_group_name_H-M   'P 1'
#
loop_
_entity.id
_entity.type
_entity.pdbx_description
1 polymer ?
#
loop_
_entity_poly.entity_id
_entity_poly.type
_entity_poly.pdbx_seq_one_letter_code
_entity_poly.pdbx_strand_id
1 'polypeptide(L)'
;MSYTKTIRKTVRIPYSGSVSYGPSQNGGSVSYSGTVTEEIEVNVEVDTDPFEKSINDCNQSVGGLTEAVVATEVAQIASINTNAKKVSGAIIKGFFSTIRSEITQQIAELQSQVDATLIHLRGLAQRCVEKQKQMERDYNSIAKRYLKTFEDLNNELSNRIYELNKPAFTFCKQSNQQNNRTCENDLVSTVTIFAKEEAELVAQVSASVAKKRALDTIEKVNTFLQKQKQLEELINLNMLKESKNATTYTPICFIETENEQKQIDKKLYQQEFIPQMPTNELIDNFLKQNWYKLPEENTVQIERYFNIEVDNRYSNIDEHSSRVKAHILKMLQLNEIECI
;
A
#
# COMPACT_ATOMS: atom_id res chain seq x y z
N MET A 1 79.56 -38.64 42.95
CA MET A 1 79.61 -39.29 44.28
C MET A 1 80.27 -40.68 44.12
N SER A 2 81.57 -40.84 44.38
CA SER A 2 82.23 -42.13 44.10
C SER A 2 81.81 -43.23 45.08
N TYR A 3 81.61 -44.44 44.54
CA TYR A 3 81.33 -45.63 45.34
C TYR A 3 82.58 -46.49 45.37
N THR A 4 83.17 -46.64 46.56
CA THR A 4 84.31 -47.53 46.79
C THR A 4 83.85 -48.75 47.55
N LYS A 5 84.06 -49.93 46.96
CA LYS A 5 83.83 -51.21 47.64
C LYS A 5 85.15 -51.95 47.80
N THR A 6 85.53 -52.16 49.04
CA THR A 6 86.70 -52.98 49.40
C THR A 6 86.29 -54.45 49.44
N ILE A 7 87.01 -55.29 48.68
CA ILE A 7 86.84 -56.74 48.70
C ILE A 7 88.13 -57.33 49.27
N ARG A 8 88.00 -58.11 50.35
CA ARG A 8 89.11 -58.84 50.97
C ARG A 8 89.00 -60.32 50.66
N LYS A 9 90.12 -60.93 50.24
CA LYS A 9 90.20 -62.37 50.04
C LYS A 9 91.53 -62.91 50.53
N THR A 10 91.45 -63.90 51.41
CA THR A 10 92.61 -64.60 51.93
C THR A 10 93.07 -65.66 50.92
N VAL A 11 94.34 -65.60 50.52
CA VAL A 11 94.95 -66.54 49.58
C VAL A 11 96.13 -67.25 50.26
N ARG A 12 96.24 -68.57 50.05
CA ARG A 12 97.37 -69.36 50.54
C ARG A 12 98.43 -69.47 49.46
N ILE A 13 99.62 -68.95 49.73
CA ILE A 13 100.77 -68.98 48.82
C ILE A 13 101.75 -70.04 49.33
N PRO A 14 101.95 -71.16 48.61
CA PRO A 14 102.97 -72.13 48.97
C PRO A 14 104.36 -71.61 48.61
N TYR A 15 105.34 -71.83 49.50
CA TYR A 15 106.75 -71.59 49.22
C TYR A 15 107.57 -72.85 49.56
N SER A 16 108.65 -73.07 48.82
CA SER A 16 109.58 -74.17 49.06
C SER A 16 110.99 -73.79 48.61
N GLY A 17 112.01 -74.21 49.35
CA GLY A 17 113.42 -74.03 49.03
C GLY A 17 114.28 -75.15 49.62
N SER A 18 115.51 -75.28 49.15
CA SER A 18 116.47 -76.25 49.69
C SER A 18 117.78 -75.55 50.10
N VAL A 19 118.34 -76.01 51.22
CA VAL A 19 119.64 -75.54 51.73
C VAL A 19 120.64 -76.69 51.63
N SER A 20 121.78 -76.43 51.01
CA SER A 20 122.85 -77.41 50.76
C SER A 20 124.04 -77.11 51.67
N TYR A 21 124.49 -78.12 52.42
CA TYR A 21 125.65 -78.03 53.32
C TYR A 21 126.91 -78.63 52.66
N GLY A 22 128.06 -77.99 52.86
CA GLY A 22 129.35 -78.37 52.25
C GLY A 22 129.93 -79.71 52.74
N PRO A 23 130.89 -80.31 51.99
CA PRO A 23 131.25 -81.72 52.13
C PRO A 23 132.21 -81.98 53.30
N SER A 24 131.69 -82.47 54.43
CA SER A 24 132.46 -83.28 55.39
C SER A 24 131.58 -84.41 55.92
N GLN A 25 132.06 -85.66 55.74
CA GLN A 25 131.52 -86.96 56.17
C GLN A 25 130.10 -86.92 56.80
N ASN A 26 129.07 -87.16 55.97
CA ASN A 26 127.62 -87.09 56.20
C ASN A 26 126.92 -85.72 55.96
N GLY A 27 127.40 -84.95 54.97
CA GLY A 27 126.65 -83.81 54.40
C GLY A 27 125.48 -84.24 53.51
N GLY A 28 124.36 -83.52 53.60
CA GLY A 28 123.16 -83.70 52.77
C GLY A 28 122.30 -82.43 52.74
N SER A 29 121.55 -82.20 51.65
CA SER A 29 120.64 -81.05 51.51
C SER A 29 119.29 -81.35 52.16
N VAL A 30 118.76 -80.37 52.91
CA VAL A 30 117.40 -80.44 53.47
C VAL A 30 116.51 -79.47 52.70
N SER A 31 115.37 -79.97 52.24
CA SER A 31 114.32 -79.18 51.59
C SER A 31 113.28 -78.78 52.62
N TYR A 32 112.83 -77.53 52.62
CA TYR A 32 111.70 -77.07 53.41
C TYR A 32 110.61 -76.51 52.50
N SER A 33 109.36 -76.74 52.87
CA SER A 33 108.20 -76.12 52.22
C SER A 33 107.13 -75.78 53.26
N GLY A 34 106.39 -74.72 53.00
CA GLY A 34 105.33 -74.20 53.86
C GLY A 34 104.30 -73.44 53.03
N THR A 35 103.18 -73.07 53.65
CA THR A 35 102.19 -72.18 53.04
C THR A 35 102.06 -70.95 53.91
N VAL A 36 102.27 -69.77 53.34
CA VAL A 36 101.97 -68.50 53.99
C VAL A 36 100.59 -68.05 53.54
N THR A 37 99.82 -67.52 54.47
CA THR A 37 98.49 -67.01 54.17
C THR A 37 98.59 -65.48 54.09
N GLU A 38 98.25 -64.90 52.94
CA GLU A 38 98.22 -63.45 52.74
C GLU A 38 96.79 -63.00 52.46
N GLU A 39 96.41 -61.88 53.07
CA GLU A 39 95.12 -61.24 52.79
C GLU A 39 95.32 -60.20 51.69
N ILE A 40 94.67 -60.42 50.55
CA ILE A 40 94.70 -59.47 49.45
C ILE A 40 93.45 -58.61 49.56
N GLU A 41 93.67 -57.31 49.72
CA GLU A 41 92.63 -56.29 49.68
C GLU A 41 92.60 -55.64 48.29
N VAL A 42 91.46 -55.70 47.62
CA VAL A 42 91.23 -55.02 46.34
C VAL A 42 90.15 -53.96 46.54
N ASN A 43 90.53 -52.70 46.32
CA ASN A 43 89.61 -51.58 46.32
C ASN A 43 89.08 -51.37 44.91
N VAL A 44 87.77 -51.55 44.73
CA VAL A 44 87.08 -51.24 43.48
C VAL A 44 86.41 -49.89 43.67
N GLU A 45 86.96 -48.88 43.00
CA GLU A 45 86.39 -47.54 42.93
C GLU A 45 85.65 -47.40 41.60
N VAL A 46 84.35 -47.11 41.68
CA VAL A 46 83.51 -46.83 40.52
C VAL A 46 83.27 -45.33 40.47
N ASP A 47 83.82 -44.70 39.44
CA ASP A 47 83.55 -43.31 39.12
C ASP A 47 82.13 -43.16 38.57
N THR A 48 81.28 -42.45 39.29
CA THR A 48 79.89 -42.18 38.91
C THR A 48 79.72 -40.86 38.17
N ASP A 49 80.75 -40.02 38.13
CA ASP A 49 80.66 -38.65 37.62
C ASP A 49 80.28 -38.61 36.11
N PRO A 50 80.75 -39.55 35.25
CA PRO A 50 80.28 -39.64 33.87
C PRO A 50 78.78 -39.94 33.77
N PHE A 51 78.24 -40.76 34.68
CA PHE A 51 76.83 -41.11 34.70
C PHE A 51 75.96 -39.95 35.21
N GLU A 52 76.40 -39.28 36.29
CA GLU A 52 75.73 -38.10 36.83
C GLU A 52 75.70 -36.95 35.80
N LYS A 53 76.81 -36.76 35.07
CA LYS A 53 76.87 -35.82 33.95
C LYS A 53 75.85 -36.17 32.84
N SER A 54 75.73 -37.45 32.47
CA SER A 54 74.76 -37.88 31.46
C SER A 54 73.30 -37.64 31.88
N ILE A 55 72.98 -37.81 33.17
CA ILE A 55 71.65 -37.50 33.72
C ILE A 55 71.39 -36.00 33.65
N ASN A 56 72.37 -35.17 34.00
CA ASN A 56 72.24 -33.72 33.91
C ASN A 56 72.07 -33.23 32.47
N ASP A 57 72.85 -33.77 31.53
CA ASP A 57 72.74 -33.44 30.10
C ASP A 57 71.37 -33.88 29.54
N CYS A 58 70.86 -35.03 29.97
CA CYS A 58 69.53 -35.51 29.62
C CYS A 58 68.42 -34.60 30.18
N ASN A 59 68.50 -34.23 31.45
CA ASN A 59 67.55 -33.33 32.10
C ASN A 59 67.52 -31.95 31.42
N GLN A 60 68.68 -31.41 31.05
CA GLN A 60 68.75 -30.15 30.29
C GLN A 60 68.14 -30.29 28.89
N SER A 61 68.40 -31.40 28.19
CA SER A 61 67.84 -31.67 26.87
C SER A 61 66.31 -31.82 26.91
N VAL A 62 65.79 -32.51 27.94
CA VAL A 62 64.34 -32.67 28.17
C VAL A 62 63.71 -31.34 28.57
N GLY A 63 64.38 -30.53 29.40
CA GLY A 63 63.96 -29.18 29.76
C GLY A 63 63.84 -28.29 28.52
N GLY A 64 64.88 -28.24 27.70
CA GLY A 64 64.90 -27.48 26.45
C GLY A 64 63.85 -27.94 25.44
N LEU A 65 63.62 -29.26 25.32
CA LEU A 65 62.54 -29.79 24.49
C LEU A 65 61.16 -29.38 25.02
N THR A 66 60.96 -29.43 26.33
CA THR A 66 59.70 -29.02 26.96
C THR A 66 59.43 -27.54 26.71
N GLU A 67 60.42 -26.66 26.87
CA GLU A 67 60.30 -25.24 26.56
C GLU A 67 60.02 -24.99 25.07
N ALA A 68 60.69 -25.72 24.17
CA ALA A 68 60.45 -25.63 22.73
C ALA A 68 59.02 -26.09 22.36
N VAL A 69 58.51 -27.16 22.98
CA VAL A 69 57.13 -27.64 22.79
C VAL A 69 56.14 -26.59 23.29
N VAL A 70 56.32 -26.07 24.51
CA VAL A 70 55.45 -25.02 25.07
C VAL A 70 55.48 -23.77 24.19
N ALA A 71 56.65 -23.34 23.70
CA ALA A 71 56.76 -22.20 22.79
C ALA A 71 56.04 -22.46 21.45
N THR A 72 56.15 -23.68 20.92
CA THR A 72 55.46 -24.09 19.68
C THR A 72 53.95 -24.14 19.87
N GLU A 73 53.47 -24.67 21.00
CA GLU A 73 52.05 -24.68 21.35
C GLU A 73 51.49 -23.27 21.49
N VAL A 74 52.19 -22.38 22.19
CA VAL A 74 51.79 -20.97 22.34
C VAL A 74 51.76 -20.27 20.98
N ALA A 75 52.78 -20.47 20.14
CA ALA A 75 52.83 -19.91 18.79
C ALA A 75 51.68 -20.46 17.91
N GLN A 76 51.36 -21.75 18.05
CA GLN A 76 50.26 -22.38 17.32
C GLN A 76 48.90 -21.85 17.78
N ILE A 77 48.66 -21.71 19.08
CA ILE A 77 47.44 -21.12 19.63
C ILE A 77 47.28 -19.67 19.16
N ALA A 78 48.36 -18.88 19.19
CA ALA A 78 48.35 -17.50 18.69
C ALA A 78 48.03 -17.44 17.18
N SER A 79 48.59 -18.36 16.40
CA SER A 79 48.32 -18.49 14.95
C SER A 79 46.85 -18.87 14.69
N ILE A 80 46.31 -19.86 15.41
CA ILE A 80 44.91 -20.28 15.32
C ILE A 80 43.98 -19.11 15.65
N ASN A 81 44.23 -18.39 16.73
CA ASN A 81 43.39 -17.26 17.13
C ASN A 81 43.43 -16.12 16.09
N THR A 82 44.61 -15.83 15.54
CA THR A 82 44.76 -14.81 14.49
C THR A 82 44.03 -15.20 13.22
N ASN A 83 44.14 -16.47 12.80
CA ASN A 83 43.43 -16.98 11.64
C ASN A 83 41.91 -17.03 11.87
N ALA A 84 41.45 -17.43 13.06
CA ALA A 84 40.04 -17.43 13.41
C ALA A 84 39.44 -16.00 13.35
N LYS A 85 40.16 -14.98 13.84
CA LYS A 85 39.75 -13.57 13.71
C LYS A 85 39.71 -13.10 12.26
N LYS A 86 40.69 -13.48 11.44
CA LYS A 86 40.71 -13.17 10.01
C LYS A 86 39.54 -13.82 9.27
N VAL A 87 39.30 -15.11 9.51
CA VAL A 87 38.22 -15.87 8.87
C VAL A 87 36.86 -15.34 9.29
N SER A 88 36.62 -15.16 10.60
CA SER A 88 35.37 -14.60 11.10
C SER A 88 35.12 -13.18 10.57
N GLY A 89 36.13 -12.31 10.57
CA GLY A 89 36.04 -10.96 10.01
C GLY A 89 35.73 -10.97 8.51
N ALA A 90 36.35 -11.87 7.74
CA ALA A 90 36.09 -12.03 6.31
C ALA A 90 34.66 -12.56 6.05
N ILE A 91 34.19 -13.53 6.84
CA ILE A 91 32.83 -14.08 6.73
C ILE A 91 31.79 -12.99 7.02
N ILE A 92 31.94 -12.28 8.15
CA ILE A 92 31.02 -11.21 8.54
C ILE A 92 30.99 -10.12 7.46
N LYS A 93 32.16 -9.67 6.99
CA LYS A 93 32.25 -8.67 5.93
C LYS A 93 31.64 -9.14 4.62
N GLY A 94 31.88 -10.40 4.23
CA GLY A 94 31.30 -11.01 3.04
C GLY A 94 29.78 -11.06 3.13
N PHE A 95 29.24 -11.58 4.23
CA PHE A 95 27.80 -11.66 4.47
C PHE A 95 27.12 -10.29 4.42
N PHE A 96 27.63 -9.29 5.14
CA PHE A 96 27.07 -7.94 5.11
C PHE A 96 27.19 -7.28 3.74
N SER A 97 28.28 -7.55 3.00
CA SER A 97 28.43 -7.06 1.64
C SER A 97 27.40 -7.67 0.70
N THR A 98 27.13 -8.97 0.82
CA THR A 98 26.11 -9.68 0.02
C THR A 98 24.72 -9.15 0.34
N ILE A 99 24.34 -9.06 1.61
CA ILE A 99 23.04 -8.48 2.02
C ILE A 99 22.88 -7.07 1.49
N ARG A 100 23.90 -6.23 1.62
CA ARG A 100 23.83 -4.86 1.11
C ARG A 100 23.64 -4.83 -0.40
N SER A 101 24.31 -5.73 -1.12
CA SER A 101 24.16 -5.87 -2.58
C SER A 101 22.73 -6.31 -2.95
N GLU A 102 22.18 -7.31 -2.26
CA GLU A 102 20.81 -7.79 -2.49
C GLU A 102 19.77 -6.71 -2.20
N ILE A 103 19.89 -5.99 -1.07
CA ILE A 103 19.00 -4.88 -0.74
C ILE A 103 19.11 -3.78 -1.80
N THR A 104 20.32 -3.44 -2.25
CA THR A 104 20.53 -2.44 -3.31
C THR A 104 19.86 -2.87 -4.61
N GLN A 105 19.96 -4.15 -4.97
CA GLN A 105 19.33 -4.70 -6.16
C GLN A 105 17.79 -4.66 -6.06
N GLN A 106 17.23 -5.03 -4.91
CA GLN A 106 15.79 -4.96 -4.67
C GLN A 106 15.28 -3.51 -4.75
N ILE A 107 16.02 -2.54 -4.18
CA ILE A 107 15.70 -1.12 -4.30
C ILE A 107 15.68 -0.67 -5.77
N ALA A 108 16.69 -1.05 -6.55
CA ALA A 108 16.77 -0.69 -7.96
C ALA A 108 15.62 -1.30 -8.79
N GLU A 109 15.23 -2.53 -8.49
CA GLU A 109 14.09 -3.20 -9.14
C GLU A 109 12.76 -2.51 -8.81
N LEU A 110 12.52 -2.22 -7.53
CA LEU A 110 11.35 -1.46 -7.06
C LEU A 110 11.30 -0.07 -7.70
N GLN A 111 12.43 0.64 -7.76
CA GLN A 111 12.50 1.96 -8.41
C GLN A 111 12.14 1.89 -9.89
N SER A 112 12.67 0.91 -10.62
CA SER A 112 12.33 0.68 -12.04
C SER A 112 10.84 0.42 -12.24
N GLN A 113 10.23 -0.39 -11.35
CA GLN A 113 8.79 -0.66 -11.40
C GLN A 113 7.97 0.60 -11.11
N VAL A 114 8.36 1.40 -10.11
CA VAL A 114 7.72 2.67 -9.80
C VAL A 114 7.80 3.62 -11.00
N ASP A 115 8.97 3.78 -11.61
CA ASP A 115 9.16 4.64 -12.78
C ASP A 115 8.31 4.19 -13.97
N ALA A 116 8.23 2.89 -14.25
CA ALA A 116 7.39 2.34 -15.31
C ALA A 116 5.90 2.63 -15.06
N THR A 117 5.41 2.42 -13.82
CA THR A 117 4.02 2.74 -13.47
C THR A 117 3.72 4.23 -13.55
N LEU A 118 4.68 5.08 -13.18
CA LEU A 118 4.55 6.53 -13.26
C LEU A 118 4.47 7.01 -14.71
N ILE A 119 5.27 6.44 -15.61
CA ILE A 119 5.17 6.69 -17.07
C ILE A 119 3.78 6.28 -17.58
N HIS A 120 3.28 5.12 -17.16
CA HIS A 120 1.95 4.65 -17.56
C HIS A 120 0.84 5.60 -17.07
N LEU A 121 0.90 6.03 -15.81
CA LEU A 121 -0.04 7.00 -15.23
C LEU A 121 -0.01 8.35 -15.97
N ARG A 122 1.17 8.86 -16.32
CA ARG A 122 1.30 10.07 -17.13
C ARG A 122 0.67 9.89 -18.52
N GLY A 123 0.87 8.73 -19.15
CA GLY A 123 0.25 8.40 -20.43
C GLY A 123 -1.29 8.34 -20.35
N LEU A 124 -1.84 7.75 -19.28
CA LEU A 124 -3.28 7.74 -19.04
C LEU A 124 -3.83 9.15 -18.79
N ALA A 125 -3.16 9.96 -17.98
CA ALA A 125 -3.56 11.35 -17.71
C ALA A 125 -3.61 12.17 -19.01
N GLN A 126 -2.61 12.02 -19.88
CA GLN A 126 -2.60 12.69 -21.19
C GLN A 126 -3.77 12.24 -22.07
N ARG A 127 -4.07 10.92 -22.12
CA ARG A 127 -5.22 10.39 -22.87
C ARG A 127 -6.55 10.93 -22.34
N CYS A 128 -6.70 11.10 -21.03
CA CYS A 128 -7.90 11.72 -20.45
C CYS A 128 -8.08 13.16 -20.94
N VAL A 129 -7.01 13.96 -20.97
CA VAL A 129 -7.05 15.34 -21.48
C VAL A 129 -7.36 15.38 -22.98
N GLU A 130 -6.77 14.50 -23.77
CA GLU A 130 -7.07 14.37 -25.21
C GLU A 130 -8.54 13.99 -25.44
N LYS A 131 -9.06 13.05 -24.63
CA LYS A 131 -10.45 12.63 -24.69
C LYS A 131 -11.41 13.76 -24.30
N GLN A 132 -11.09 14.53 -23.27
CA GLN A 132 -11.85 15.71 -22.88
C GLN A 132 -11.92 16.73 -24.03
N LYS A 133 -10.78 17.04 -24.67
CA LYS A 133 -10.73 17.95 -25.84
C LYS A 133 -11.50 17.41 -27.04
N GLN A 134 -11.57 16.10 -27.21
CA GLN A 134 -12.41 15.47 -28.23
C GLN A 134 -13.89 15.68 -27.89
N MET A 135 -14.30 15.37 -26.67
CA MET A 135 -15.69 15.53 -26.23
C MET A 135 -16.16 16.98 -26.30
N GLU A 136 -15.31 17.94 -25.97
CA GLU A 136 -15.62 19.37 -26.10
C GLU A 136 -15.86 19.78 -27.56
N ARG A 137 -15.03 19.30 -28.49
CA ARG A 137 -15.21 19.53 -29.92
C ARG A 137 -16.51 18.90 -30.44
N ASP A 138 -16.79 17.68 -30.03
CA ASP A 138 -18.00 16.95 -30.41
C ASP A 138 -19.25 17.66 -29.87
N TYR A 139 -19.23 18.08 -28.60
CA TYR A 139 -20.30 18.86 -27.98
C TYR A 139 -20.55 20.16 -28.75
N ASN A 140 -19.50 20.94 -29.02
CA ASN A 140 -19.61 22.20 -29.75
C ASN A 140 -20.14 22.00 -31.18
N SER A 141 -19.74 20.91 -31.86
CA SER A 141 -20.24 20.56 -33.18
C SER A 141 -21.74 20.22 -33.15
N ILE A 142 -22.16 19.39 -32.20
CA ILE A 142 -23.56 19.00 -32.01
C ILE A 142 -24.41 20.21 -31.66
N ALA A 143 -23.96 21.03 -30.71
CA ALA A 143 -24.65 22.25 -30.30
C ALA A 143 -24.84 23.22 -31.47
N LYS A 144 -23.79 23.46 -32.27
CA LYS A 144 -23.88 24.29 -33.48
C LYS A 144 -24.89 23.73 -34.49
N ARG A 145 -24.93 22.40 -34.67
CA ARG A 145 -25.88 21.76 -35.58
C ARG A 145 -27.32 21.98 -35.12
N TYR A 146 -27.60 21.81 -33.84
CA TYR A 146 -28.94 22.08 -33.28
C TYR A 146 -29.34 23.55 -33.38
N LEU A 147 -28.43 24.47 -33.02
CA LEU A 147 -28.67 25.92 -33.16
C LEU A 147 -29.06 26.28 -34.59
N LYS A 148 -28.29 25.79 -35.57
CA LYS A 148 -28.60 26.01 -36.98
C LYS A 148 -29.97 25.45 -37.37
N THR A 149 -30.31 24.23 -36.93
CA THR A 149 -31.63 23.65 -37.20
C THR A 149 -32.77 24.52 -36.65
N PHE A 150 -32.62 25.08 -35.44
CA PHE A 150 -33.62 25.98 -34.88
C PHE A 150 -33.70 27.32 -35.62
N GLU A 151 -32.57 27.89 -36.03
CA GLU A 151 -32.55 29.10 -36.87
C GLU A 151 -33.23 28.86 -38.22
N ASP A 152 -32.91 27.75 -38.89
CA ASP A 152 -33.51 27.36 -40.17
C ASP A 152 -35.03 27.16 -40.02
N LEU A 153 -35.48 26.51 -38.94
CA LEU A 153 -36.91 26.33 -38.63
C LEU A 153 -37.61 27.67 -38.36
N ASN A 154 -36.99 28.56 -37.59
CA ASN A 154 -37.54 29.89 -37.32
C ASN A 154 -37.68 30.72 -38.60
N ASN A 155 -36.68 30.65 -39.48
CA ASN A 155 -36.71 31.33 -40.77
C ASN A 155 -37.79 30.75 -41.69
N GLU A 156 -37.94 29.42 -41.75
CA GLU A 156 -38.99 28.75 -42.51
C GLU A 156 -40.39 29.14 -42.01
N LEU A 157 -40.58 29.14 -40.69
CA LEU A 157 -41.84 29.55 -40.06
C LEU A 157 -42.17 31.01 -40.37
N SER A 158 -41.19 31.91 -40.27
CA SER A 158 -41.35 33.32 -40.63
C SER A 158 -41.76 33.48 -42.10
N ASN A 159 -41.11 32.75 -43.00
CA ASN A 159 -41.45 32.77 -44.43
C ASN A 159 -42.85 32.21 -44.70
N ARG A 160 -43.25 31.12 -44.02
CA ARG A 160 -44.60 30.57 -44.12
C ARG A 160 -45.66 31.54 -43.63
N ILE A 161 -45.43 32.20 -42.49
CA ILE A 161 -46.35 33.24 -41.98
C ILE A 161 -46.48 34.38 -42.99
N TYR A 162 -45.37 34.81 -43.58
CA TYR A 162 -45.38 35.84 -44.60
C TYR A 162 -46.20 35.42 -45.83
N GLU A 163 -45.94 34.24 -46.42
CA GLU A 163 -46.68 33.76 -47.58
C GLU A 163 -48.17 33.49 -47.27
N LEU A 164 -48.50 33.03 -46.06
CA LEU A 164 -49.90 32.86 -45.63
C LEU A 164 -50.65 34.19 -45.56
N ASN A 165 -49.99 35.25 -45.09
CA ASN A 165 -50.62 36.57 -44.94
C ASN A 165 -50.60 37.40 -46.23
N LYS A 166 -49.72 37.08 -47.18
CA LYS A 166 -49.52 37.82 -48.42
C LYS A 166 -50.79 37.98 -49.27
N PRO A 167 -51.66 36.96 -49.47
CA PRO A 167 -52.93 37.13 -50.15
C PRO A 167 -53.86 38.11 -49.44
N ALA A 168 -53.94 38.07 -48.10
CA ALA A 168 -54.78 38.97 -47.32
C ALA A 168 -54.33 40.43 -47.44
N PHE A 169 -53.01 40.68 -47.36
CA PHE A 169 -52.46 42.02 -47.58
C PHE A 169 -52.63 42.50 -49.02
N THR A 170 -52.47 41.61 -50.00
CA THR A 170 -52.66 41.93 -51.42
C THR A 170 -54.13 42.26 -51.71
N PHE A 171 -55.05 41.47 -51.14
CA PHE A 171 -56.49 41.72 -51.23
C PHE A 171 -56.87 43.04 -50.56
N CYS A 172 -56.37 43.33 -49.36
CA CYS A 172 -56.61 44.61 -48.69
C CYS A 172 -56.10 45.79 -49.52
N LYS A 173 -54.89 45.67 -50.11
CA LYS A 173 -54.32 46.69 -51.01
C LYS A 173 -55.19 46.89 -52.26
N GLN A 174 -55.64 45.81 -52.90
CA GLN A 174 -56.51 45.87 -54.07
C GLN A 174 -57.89 46.44 -53.72
N SER A 175 -58.50 46.02 -52.61
CA SER A 175 -59.79 46.52 -52.13
C SER A 175 -59.73 48.01 -51.82
N ASN A 176 -58.69 48.49 -51.13
CA ASN A 176 -58.49 49.93 -50.90
C ASN A 176 -58.31 50.71 -52.21
N GLN A 177 -57.57 50.16 -53.18
CA GLN A 177 -57.43 50.79 -54.51
C GLN A 177 -58.75 50.87 -55.28
N GLN A 178 -59.59 49.84 -55.19
CA GLN A 178 -60.92 49.84 -55.81
C GLN A 178 -61.89 50.79 -55.09
N ASN A 179 -61.88 50.82 -53.76
CA ASN A 179 -62.73 51.69 -52.96
C ASN A 179 -62.44 53.18 -53.25
N ASN A 180 -61.16 53.54 -53.39
CA ASN A 180 -60.77 54.89 -53.81
C ASN A 180 -61.32 55.24 -55.21
N ARG A 181 -61.31 54.29 -56.16
CA ARG A 181 -61.86 54.50 -57.52
C ARG A 181 -63.38 54.63 -57.53
N THR A 182 -64.09 53.86 -56.70
CA THR A 182 -65.56 53.92 -56.57
C THR A 182 -66.01 55.20 -55.89
N CYS A 183 -65.21 55.76 -54.97
CA CYS A 183 -65.49 57.03 -54.32
C CYS A 183 -65.19 58.25 -55.22
N GLU A 184 -64.20 58.15 -56.12
CA GLU A 184 -63.82 59.23 -57.04
C GLU A 184 -64.64 59.28 -58.34
N ASN A 185 -65.25 58.17 -58.79
CA ASN A 185 -66.02 58.13 -60.05
C ASN A 185 -67.46 57.58 -59.88
N ASP A 186 -68.42 58.49 -60.09
CA ASP A 186 -69.70 58.32 -60.78
C ASP A 186 -70.86 57.50 -60.16
N LEU A 187 -70.93 57.35 -58.83
CA LEU A 187 -72.09 56.73 -58.16
C LEU A 187 -72.61 57.47 -56.91
N VAL A 188 -72.41 58.78 -56.79
CA VAL A 188 -72.85 59.57 -55.61
C VAL A 188 -74.36 59.43 -55.30
N SER A 189 -75.19 59.26 -56.32
CA SER A 189 -76.65 59.04 -56.20
C SER A 189 -76.99 57.65 -55.64
N THR A 190 -76.33 56.62 -56.15
CA THR A 190 -76.52 55.20 -55.77
C THR A 190 -75.97 54.91 -54.37
N VAL A 191 -74.87 55.56 -53.98
CA VAL A 191 -74.24 55.46 -52.65
C VAL A 191 -75.20 55.81 -51.51
N THR A 192 -76.21 56.68 -51.70
CA THR A 192 -77.13 57.02 -50.59
C THR A 192 -78.12 55.92 -50.23
N ILE A 193 -78.55 55.12 -51.22
CA ILE A 193 -79.47 53.98 -51.02
C ILE A 193 -78.67 52.77 -50.50
N PHE A 194 -77.51 52.50 -51.11
CA PHE A 194 -76.59 51.46 -50.65
C PHE A 194 -76.03 51.76 -49.26
N ALA A 195 -75.66 53.01 -48.93
CA ALA A 195 -75.14 53.33 -47.59
C ALA A 195 -76.14 53.08 -46.47
N LYS A 196 -77.46 53.21 -46.73
CA LYS A 196 -78.47 52.93 -45.71
C LYS A 196 -78.66 51.43 -45.47
N GLU A 197 -78.76 50.63 -46.54
CA GLU A 197 -78.88 49.17 -46.43
C GLU A 197 -77.56 48.51 -45.98
N GLU A 198 -76.43 48.98 -46.49
CA GLU A 198 -75.09 48.55 -46.12
C GLU A 198 -74.77 48.90 -44.66
N ALA A 199 -75.13 50.08 -44.17
CA ALA A 199 -74.89 50.44 -42.77
C ALA A 199 -75.60 49.49 -41.79
N GLU A 200 -76.85 49.11 -42.07
CA GLU A 200 -77.59 48.17 -41.23
C GLU A 200 -77.00 46.77 -41.30
N LEU A 201 -76.68 46.28 -42.50
CA LEU A 201 -76.12 44.95 -42.70
C LEU A 201 -74.68 44.84 -42.15
N VAL A 202 -73.86 45.88 -42.29
CA VAL A 202 -72.52 46.00 -41.68
C VAL A 202 -72.62 46.09 -40.15
N ALA A 203 -73.61 46.79 -39.60
CA ALA A 203 -73.86 46.80 -38.16
C ALA A 203 -74.25 45.40 -37.65
N GLN A 204 -75.10 44.67 -38.37
CA GLN A 204 -75.48 43.29 -38.00
C GLN A 204 -74.31 42.31 -38.12
N VAL A 205 -73.50 42.41 -39.19
CA VAL A 205 -72.31 41.56 -39.38
C VAL A 205 -71.25 41.88 -38.34
N SER A 206 -70.97 43.16 -38.06
CA SER A 206 -70.01 43.56 -37.02
C SER A 206 -70.46 43.12 -35.63
N ALA A 207 -71.75 43.24 -35.30
CA ALA A 207 -72.33 42.70 -34.07
C ALA A 207 -72.21 41.16 -34.01
N SER A 208 -72.41 40.46 -35.13
CA SER A 208 -72.27 39.00 -35.20
C SER A 208 -70.82 38.54 -35.04
N VAL A 209 -69.86 39.26 -35.64
CA VAL A 209 -68.42 39.02 -35.47
C VAL A 209 -67.99 39.31 -34.03
N ALA A 210 -68.49 40.39 -33.42
CA ALA A 210 -68.25 40.70 -32.01
C ALA A 210 -68.81 39.61 -31.10
N LYS A 211 -70.04 39.13 -31.35
CA LYS A 211 -70.64 37.99 -30.63
C LYS A 211 -69.82 36.71 -30.77
N LYS A 212 -69.35 36.39 -31.98
CA LYS A 212 -68.50 35.22 -32.22
C LYS A 212 -67.18 35.32 -31.46
N ARG A 213 -66.49 36.47 -31.52
CA ARG A 213 -65.25 36.69 -30.77
C ARG A 213 -65.46 36.62 -29.26
N ALA A 214 -66.59 37.12 -28.75
CA ALA A 214 -66.97 36.98 -27.35
C ALA A 214 -67.19 35.50 -26.97
N LEU A 215 -67.82 34.72 -27.85
CA LEU A 215 -68.00 33.28 -27.63
C LEU A 215 -66.67 32.52 -27.64
N ASP A 216 -65.81 32.77 -28.63
CA ASP A 216 -64.48 32.15 -28.73
C ASP A 216 -63.61 32.48 -27.50
N THR A 217 -63.73 33.70 -26.96
CA THR A 217 -63.01 34.09 -25.74
C THR A 217 -63.56 33.41 -24.49
N ILE A 218 -64.89 33.26 -24.36
CA ILE A 218 -65.50 32.47 -23.29
C ILE A 218 -65.03 31.01 -23.35
N GLU A 219 -64.95 30.42 -24.55
CA GLU A 219 -64.46 29.05 -24.73
C GLU A 219 -62.99 28.90 -24.29
N LYS A 220 -62.14 29.86 -24.66
CA LYS A 220 -60.74 29.92 -24.19
C LYS A 220 -60.63 30.08 -22.67
N VAL A 221 -61.48 30.90 -22.05
CA VAL A 221 -61.52 31.05 -20.59
C VAL A 221 -61.94 29.73 -19.93
N ASN A 222 -62.93 29.04 -20.48
CA ASN A 222 -63.38 27.75 -19.95
C ASN A 222 -62.28 26.68 -20.01
N THR A 223 -61.58 26.56 -21.15
CA THR A 223 -60.45 25.63 -21.28
C THR A 223 -59.31 25.97 -20.34
N PHE A 224 -59.01 27.27 -20.13
CA PHE A 224 -58.01 27.71 -19.15
C PHE A 224 -58.41 27.31 -17.72
N LEU A 225 -59.66 27.55 -17.30
CA LEU A 225 -60.15 27.18 -15.97
C LEU A 225 -60.10 25.67 -15.74
N GLN A 226 -60.42 24.86 -16.75
CA GLN A 226 -60.27 23.40 -16.68
C GLN A 226 -58.82 22.98 -16.48
N LYS A 227 -57.88 23.57 -17.22
CA LYS A 227 -56.44 23.30 -17.07
C LYS A 227 -55.91 23.74 -15.71
N GLN A 228 -56.36 24.90 -15.20
CA GLN A 228 -56.00 25.40 -13.88
C GLN A 228 -56.45 24.45 -12.77
N LYS A 229 -57.69 23.94 -12.85
CA LYS A 229 -58.21 22.98 -11.88
C LYS A 229 -57.42 21.66 -11.90
N GLN A 230 -57.12 21.13 -13.09
CA GLN A 230 -56.30 19.93 -13.25
C GLN A 230 -54.90 20.11 -12.64
N LEU A 231 -54.28 21.27 -12.83
CA LEU A 231 -52.99 21.59 -12.24
C LEU A 231 -53.06 21.62 -10.71
N GLU A 232 -54.08 22.24 -10.13
CA GLU A 232 -54.26 22.32 -8.68
C GLU A 232 -54.50 20.94 -8.05
N GLU A 233 -55.26 20.06 -8.72
CA GLU A 233 -55.43 18.66 -8.31
C GLU A 233 -54.09 17.90 -8.38
N LEU A 234 -53.31 18.06 -9.46
CA LEU A 234 -52.00 17.43 -9.59
C LEU A 234 -51.00 17.92 -8.54
N ILE A 235 -50.99 19.22 -8.22
CA ILE A 235 -50.14 19.77 -7.16
C ILE A 235 -50.55 19.17 -5.82
N ASN A 236 -51.85 19.10 -5.51
CA ASN A 236 -52.33 18.51 -4.25
C ASN A 236 -52.04 17.01 -4.13
N LEU A 237 -51.98 16.28 -5.25
CA LEU A 237 -51.61 14.85 -5.26
C LEU A 237 -50.10 14.63 -5.10
N ASN A 238 -49.28 15.50 -5.68
CA ASN A 238 -47.82 15.35 -5.68
C ASN A 238 -47.12 16.06 -4.51
N MET A 239 -47.79 17.00 -3.86
CA MET A 239 -47.30 17.58 -2.62
C MET A 239 -47.45 16.55 -1.50
N LEU A 240 -46.33 16.06 -0.99
CA LEU A 240 -46.29 15.32 0.27
C LEU A 240 -46.86 16.23 1.36
N LYS A 241 -48.03 15.88 1.90
CA LYS A 241 -48.62 16.54 3.06
C LYS A 241 -47.85 16.12 4.30
N GLU A 242 -46.61 16.59 4.43
CA GLU A 242 -45.80 16.33 5.60
C GLU A 242 -46.46 16.98 6.82
N SER A 243 -47.02 16.12 7.65
CA SER A 243 -47.49 16.43 8.99
C SER A 243 -46.32 17.00 9.79
N LYS A 244 -46.53 18.17 10.39
CA LYS A 244 -45.59 18.83 11.30
C LYS A 244 -45.06 17.84 12.35
N ASN A 245 -43.73 17.85 12.52
CA ASN A 245 -42.91 17.06 13.46
C ASN A 245 -42.43 15.69 12.95
N ALA A 246 -41.62 15.69 11.88
CA ALA A 246 -40.71 14.59 11.62
C ALA A 246 -39.38 14.82 12.37
N THR A 247 -38.96 13.87 13.20
CA THR A 247 -37.61 13.84 13.76
C THR A 247 -36.63 13.43 12.66
N THR A 248 -35.81 14.38 12.22
CA THR A 248 -34.75 14.14 11.24
C THR A 248 -33.49 13.67 11.94
N TYR A 249 -32.94 12.54 11.51
CA TYR A 249 -31.64 12.04 11.96
C TYR A 249 -30.55 12.45 10.98
N THR A 250 -29.37 12.76 11.50
CA THR A 250 -28.22 13.23 10.72
C THR A 250 -27.00 12.37 11.03
N PRO A 251 -26.27 11.89 10.01
CA PRO A 251 -25.06 11.13 10.24
C PRO A 251 -23.95 12.02 10.81
N ILE A 252 -23.30 11.55 11.87
CA ILE A 252 -22.11 12.16 12.47
C ILE A 252 -20.99 11.13 12.38
N CYS A 253 -19.80 11.55 11.94
CA CYS A 253 -18.63 10.67 11.85
C CYS A 253 -17.64 11.01 12.97
N PHE A 254 -17.36 10.04 13.84
CA PHE A 254 -16.36 10.13 14.90
C PHE A 254 -15.18 9.22 14.55
N ILE A 255 -13.97 9.76 14.60
CA ILE A 255 -12.73 9.04 14.30
C ILE A 255 -11.77 9.19 15.47
N GLU A 256 -11.26 8.05 15.95
CA GLU A 256 -10.21 7.96 16.97
C GLU A 256 -8.96 7.35 16.33
N THR A 257 -7.84 8.07 16.36
CA THR A 257 -6.57 7.61 15.79
C THR A 257 -5.45 7.68 16.83
N GLU A 258 -4.70 6.60 16.96
CA GLU A 258 -3.47 6.59 17.79
C GLU A 258 -2.29 7.09 16.96
N ASN A 259 -1.70 8.23 17.35
CA ASN A 259 -0.49 8.76 16.71
C ASN A 259 0.75 7.96 17.12
N GLU A 260 1.85 8.09 16.38
CA GLU A 260 3.16 7.42 16.66
C GLU A 260 3.70 7.64 18.09
N GLN A 261 3.19 8.64 18.80
CA GLN A 261 3.54 8.97 20.19
C GLN A 261 2.59 8.34 21.25
N LYS A 262 1.73 7.38 20.86
CA LYS A 262 0.68 6.77 21.72
C LYS A 262 -0.31 7.79 22.30
N GLN A 263 -0.52 8.90 21.59
CA GLN A 263 -1.54 9.88 21.93
C GLN A 263 -2.76 9.63 21.04
N ILE A 264 -3.92 9.56 21.68
CA ILE A 264 -5.21 9.35 21.03
C ILE A 264 -5.71 10.71 20.52
N ASP A 265 -5.73 10.89 19.20
CA ASP A 265 -6.34 12.03 18.52
C ASP A 265 -7.81 11.71 18.19
N LYS A 266 -8.73 12.61 18.53
CA LYS A 266 -10.19 12.43 18.38
C LYS A 266 -10.74 13.52 17.47
N LYS A 267 -11.34 13.13 16.35
CA LYS A 267 -11.92 14.05 15.37
C LYS A 267 -13.39 13.74 15.12
N LEU A 268 -14.21 14.79 15.10
CA LEU A 268 -15.64 14.71 14.83
C LEU A 268 -15.98 15.52 13.57
N TYR A 269 -16.64 14.88 12.62
CA TYR A 269 -17.10 15.49 11.38
C TYR A 269 -18.62 15.60 11.40
N GLN A 270 -19.12 16.84 11.40
CA GLN A 270 -20.54 17.18 11.33
C GLN A 270 -20.84 17.88 10.00
N GLN A 271 -22.09 17.77 9.53
CA GLN A 271 -22.55 18.45 8.32
C GLN A 271 -22.69 19.97 8.57
N GLU A 272 -22.14 20.79 7.68
CA GLU A 272 -22.03 22.25 7.84
C GLU A 272 -23.38 22.98 7.97
N PHE A 273 -24.48 22.37 7.54
CA PHE A 273 -25.80 22.99 7.50
C PHE A 273 -26.62 22.85 8.79
N ILE A 274 -26.06 22.24 9.85
CA ILE A 274 -26.72 22.06 11.16
C ILE A 274 -26.03 22.95 12.21
N PRO A 275 -26.78 23.53 13.17
CA PRO A 275 -26.18 24.26 14.29
C PRO A 275 -25.14 23.39 14.99
N GLN A 276 -23.87 23.80 14.94
CA GLN A 276 -22.75 23.06 15.52
C GLN A 276 -22.96 22.94 17.03
N MET A 277 -23.24 21.73 17.52
CA MET A 277 -23.22 21.43 18.95
C MET A 277 -21.77 21.35 19.45
N PRO A 278 -21.50 21.70 20.72
CA PRO A 278 -20.16 21.63 21.28
C PRO A 278 -19.60 20.21 21.16
N THR A 279 -18.52 20.07 20.40
CA THR A 279 -17.86 18.80 20.07
C THR A 279 -17.57 17.92 21.28
N ASN A 280 -17.24 18.53 22.42
CA ASN A 280 -16.89 17.82 23.65
C ASN A 280 -18.08 17.11 24.32
N GLU A 281 -19.28 17.71 24.29
CA GLU A 281 -20.48 17.09 24.89
C GLU A 281 -20.98 15.91 24.05
N LEU A 282 -20.84 15.99 22.73
CA LEU A 282 -21.19 14.88 21.83
C LEU A 282 -20.22 13.72 22.00
N ILE A 283 -18.91 13.99 22.11
CA ILE A 283 -17.91 12.95 22.37
C ILE A 283 -18.18 12.26 23.72
N ASP A 284 -18.47 13.02 24.77
CA ASP A 284 -18.81 12.45 26.08
C ASP A 284 -20.09 11.61 26.06
N ASN A 285 -21.09 12.00 25.25
CA ASN A 285 -22.32 11.22 25.06
C ASN A 285 -22.09 9.95 24.25
N PHE A 286 -21.26 10.00 23.21
CA PHE A 286 -20.86 8.82 22.42
C PHE A 286 -20.12 7.79 23.28
N LEU A 287 -19.23 8.25 24.17
CA LEU A 287 -18.47 7.38 25.08
C LEU A 287 -19.32 6.78 26.21
N LYS A 288 -20.42 7.43 26.59
CA LYS A 288 -21.35 6.94 27.62
C LYS A 288 -22.41 5.98 27.08
N GLN A 289 -22.59 5.90 25.77
CA GLN A 289 -23.54 4.97 25.17
C GLN A 289 -23.02 3.54 25.21
N ASN A 290 -23.89 2.61 25.60
CA ASN A 290 -23.62 1.18 25.53
C ASN A 290 -23.95 0.70 24.12
N TRP A 291 -22.91 0.34 23.39
CA TRP A 291 -23.01 -0.21 22.04
C TRP A 291 -23.28 -1.72 22.13
N TYR A 292 -24.27 -2.20 21.40
CA TYR A 292 -24.64 -3.61 21.33
C TYR A 292 -24.24 -4.19 19.97
N LYS A 293 -23.90 -5.48 19.92
CA LYS A 293 -23.67 -6.15 18.63
C LYS A 293 -24.92 -6.10 17.78
N LEU A 294 -24.74 -5.75 16.50
CA LEU A 294 -25.84 -5.66 15.55
C LEU A 294 -26.59 -7.01 15.47
N PRO A 295 -27.94 -7.02 15.48
CA PRO A 295 -28.72 -8.26 15.34
C PRO A 295 -28.38 -9.00 14.04
N GLU A 296 -28.30 -10.34 14.11
CA GLU A 296 -27.89 -11.21 12.98
C GLU A 296 -28.77 -11.03 11.72
N GLU A 297 -30.03 -10.64 11.89
CA GLU A 297 -30.93 -10.41 10.75
C GLU A 297 -30.54 -9.16 9.95
N ASN A 298 -30.06 -8.11 10.63
CA ASN A 298 -29.65 -6.86 10.00
C ASN A 298 -28.26 -6.97 9.38
N THR A 299 -27.34 -7.74 9.98
CA THR A 299 -26.02 -8.02 9.40
C THR A 299 -26.18 -8.71 8.04
N VAL A 300 -27.04 -9.72 7.94
CA VAL A 300 -27.31 -10.45 6.69
C VAL A 300 -27.91 -9.54 5.62
N GLN A 301 -28.81 -8.62 6.00
CA GLN A 301 -29.38 -7.66 5.04
C GLN A 301 -28.34 -6.66 4.53
N ILE A 302 -27.47 -6.15 5.41
CA ILE A 302 -26.39 -5.23 5.04
C ILE A 302 -25.35 -5.95 4.17
N GLU A 303 -24.96 -7.18 4.50
CA GLU A 303 -24.10 -8.01 3.66
C GLU A 303 -24.66 -8.16 2.25
N ARG A 304 -25.94 -8.52 2.17
CA ARG A 304 -26.60 -8.73 0.89
C ARG A 304 -26.64 -7.44 0.08
N TYR A 305 -27.01 -6.33 0.68
CA TYR A 305 -27.08 -5.04 -0.02
C TYR A 305 -25.69 -4.56 -0.46
N PHE A 306 -24.70 -4.65 0.43
CA PHE A 306 -23.32 -4.27 0.14
C PHE A 306 -22.72 -5.10 -0.98
N ASN A 307 -22.89 -6.43 -0.93
CA ASN A 307 -22.42 -7.32 -1.99
C ASN A 307 -23.07 -7.00 -3.34
N ILE A 308 -24.38 -6.71 -3.36
CA ILE A 308 -25.07 -6.27 -4.59
C ILE A 308 -24.48 -4.96 -5.13
N GLU A 309 -24.22 -3.98 -4.27
CA GLU A 309 -23.68 -2.68 -4.69
C GLU A 309 -22.23 -2.80 -5.20
N VAL A 310 -21.41 -3.64 -4.54
CA VAL A 310 -20.05 -3.96 -4.98
C VAL A 310 -20.05 -4.70 -6.32
N ASP A 311 -20.95 -5.66 -6.50
CA ASP A 311 -21.12 -6.40 -7.76
C ASP A 311 -21.58 -5.48 -8.91
N ASN A 312 -22.46 -4.52 -8.63
CA ASN A 312 -22.94 -3.55 -9.61
C ASN A 312 -21.85 -2.58 -10.06
N ARG A 313 -20.97 -2.15 -9.15
CA ARG A 313 -19.91 -1.17 -9.45
C ARG A 313 -18.66 -1.80 -10.04
N TYR A 314 -18.36 -3.04 -9.69
CA TYR A 314 -17.15 -3.75 -10.12
C TYR A 314 -17.51 -5.04 -10.85
N SER A 315 -17.68 -4.94 -12.17
CA SER A 315 -17.86 -6.11 -13.04
C SER A 315 -16.59 -6.97 -13.07
N ASN A 316 -16.74 -8.30 -12.96
CA ASN A 316 -15.65 -9.29 -12.96
C ASN A 316 -14.92 -9.45 -14.32
N ILE A 317 -14.93 -8.44 -15.19
CA ILE A 317 -14.37 -8.50 -16.54
C ILE A 317 -12.84 -8.29 -16.52
N ASP A 318 -12.32 -7.62 -15.47
CA ASP A 318 -10.90 -7.26 -15.33
C ASP A 318 -10.29 -7.84 -14.04
N GLU A 319 -9.03 -8.27 -14.13
CA GLU A 319 -8.26 -8.84 -13.01
C GLU A 319 -8.00 -7.79 -11.93
N HIS A 320 -7.82 -6.53 -12.32
CA HIS A 320 -7.69 -5.41 -11.41
C HIS A 320 -8.97 -5.17 -10.60
N SER A 321 -10.14 -5.15 -11.25
CA SER A 321 -11.45 -4.98 -10.60
C SER A 321 -11.73 -6.12 -9.62
N SER A 322 -11.35 -7.35 -9.97
CA SER A 322 -11.46 -8.52 -9.09
C SER A 322 -10.58 -8.38 -7.84
N ARG A 323 -9.37 -7.85 -7.99
CA ARG A 323 -8.46 -7.57 -6.86
C ARG A 323 -8.98 -6.46 -5.95
N VAL A 324 -9.48 -5.35 -6.52
CA VAL A 324 -10.06 -4.24 -5.76
C VAL A 324 -11.28 -4.71 -4.96
N LYS A 325 -12.16 -5.47 -5.59
CA LYS A 325 -13.31 -6.12 -4.94
C LYS A 325 -12.88 -7.00 -3.76
N ALA A 326 -11.85 -7.83 -3.94
CA ALA A 326 -11.32 -8.66 -2.86
C ALA A 326 -10.75 -7.86 -1.69
N HIS A 327 -10.12 -6.70 -1.94
CA HIS A 327 -9.66 -5.81 -0.88
C HIS A 327 -10.79 -5.08 -0.17
N ILE A 328 -11.81 -4.63 -0.89
CA ILE A 328 -13.00 -3.99 -0.32
C ILE A 328 -13.74 -4.97 0.62
N LEU A 329 -13.92 -6.22 0.18
CA LEU A 329 -14.53 -7.26 1.02
C LEU A 329 -13.69 -7.59 2.26
N LYS A 330 -12.36 -7.54 2.17
CA LYS A 330 -11.47 -7.74 3.33
C LYS A 330 -11.54 -6.59 4.35
N MET A 331 -11.83 -5.37 3.91
CA MET A 331 -11.99 -4.21 4.79
C MET A 331 -13.34 -4.22 5.52
N LEU A 332 -14.31 -5.00 5.04
CA LEU A 332 -15.63 -5.06 5.63
C LEU A 332 -15.66 -6.10 6.77
N GLN A 333 -15.40 -5.65 8.00
CA GLN A 333 -15.55 -6.46 9.22
C GLN A 333 -16.91 -6.19 9.87
N LEU A 334 -17.99 -6.73 9.30
CA LEU A 334 -19.36 -6.50 9.82
C LEU A 334 -19.58 -7.06 11.23
N ASN A 335 -18.77 -8.02 11.65
CA ASN A 335 -18.79 -8.61 13.00
C ASN A 335 -18.30 -7.62 14.08
N GLU A 336 -17.69 -6.51 13.68
CA GLU A 336 -17.20 -5.45 14.57
C GLU A 336 -18.14 -4.23 14.57
N ILE A 337 -19.27 -4.28 13.84
CA ILE A 337 -20.25 -3.21 13.82
C ILE A 337 -21.17 -3.33 15.05
N GLU A 338 -21.14 -2.29 15.88
CA GLU A 338 -22.02 -2.14 17.03
C GLU A 338 -23.08 -1.06 16.76
N CYS A 339 -24.26 -1.25 17.35
CA CYS A 339 -25.44 -0.40 17.17
C CYS A 339 -25.97 0.04 18.55
N ILE A 340 -26.72 1.13 18.58
CA ILE A 340 -27.36 1.69 19.79
C ILE A 340 -28.73 1.05 20.01
#